data_AF-A0A662UTW3-F1
#
_entry.id   AF-A0A662UTW3-F1
#
_cell.length_a   1.000
_cell.length_b   1.000
_cell.length_c   1.000
_cell.angle_alpha   90.00
_cell.angle_beta   90.00
_cell.angle_gamma   90.00
#
_symmetry.space_group_name_H-M   'P 1'
#
loop_
_entity.id
_entity.type
_entity.pdbx_description
1 polymer ?
#
loop_
_entity_poly.entity_id
_entity_poly.type
_entity_poly.pdbx_seq_one_letter_code
_entity_poly.pdbx_strand_id
1 'polypeptide(L)'
;MLHEHDLCPECGGKIVFDEGVYAYVCTKCGCVIEDRPVSYELEIRLFDNRIPRTSGTSTHKVHDHGIGSTELDVSTAGRGVKWHEIARVQKRARVSKKERVIEKALRFMNHYAKVLGIPNYVAETAGKILREAVEGKNYKNKTLKNLAIASIYVALRAHGRPKPAKLFSREAGISLKELWHSIKKIYDSVGRIGVKKEEPSVYVVYIVNKLKLSHNVEKLANILLTKIHELELDIGKPAVGLATAAVYLASILLNEKRTQIQVAETVNVSDVTIRNRYGELVEALDITVYV
;
A
#
# COMPACT_ATOMS: atom_id res chain seq x y z
N MET A 1 -21.04 -18.56 11.02
CA MET A 1 -21.21 -18.96 12.43
C MET A 1 -21.20 -20.48 12.42
N LEU A 2 -20.30 -21.08 13.21
CA LEU A 2 -20.06 -22.52 13.26
C LEU A 2 -21.31 -23.22 13.77
N HIS A 3 -21.70 -24.32 13.13
CA HIS A 3 -22.83 -25.16 13.56
C HIS A 3 -22.63 -25.55 15.03
N GLU A 4 -23.67 -25.45 15.84
CA GLU A 4 -23.66 -25.61 17.31
C GLU A 4 -23.29 -27.03 17.78
N HIS A 5 -22.95 -27.93 16.86
CA HIS A 5 -22.57 -29.30 17.12
C HIS A 5 -21.37 -29.69 16.25
N ASP A 6 -20.17 -29.79 16.84
CA ASP A 6 -18.99 -30.40 16.19
C ASP A 6 -19.09 -31.94 16.14
N LEU A 7 -20.12 -32.51 16.79
CA LEU A 7 -20.33 -33.94 16.99
C LEU A 7 -21.75 -34.33 16.59
N CYS A 8 -21.89 -35.49 15.96
CA CYS A 8 -23.19 -36.00 15.52
C CYS A 8 -24.11 -36.28 16.72
N PRO A 9 -25.36 -35.78 16.71
CA PRO A 9 -26.31 -35.97 17.83
C PRO A 9 -26.71 -37.44 18.03
N GLU A 10 -26.66 -38.27 16.98
CA GLU A 10 -27.08 -39.67 17.04
C GLU A 10 -25.99 -40.62 17.55
N CYS A 11 -24.73 -40.38 17.20
CA CYS A 11 -23.66 -41.35 17.49
C CYS A 11 -22.36 -40.74 18.04
N GLY A 12 -22.34 -39.43 18.29
CA GLY A 12 -21.16 -38.69 18.75
C GLY A 12 -19.98 -38.70 17.76
N GLY A 13 -20.22 -39.04 16.49
CA GLY A 13 -19.19 -39.12 15.46
C GLY A 13 -18.82 -37.76 14.88
N LYS A 14 -17.63 -37.67 14.27
CA LYS A 14 -17.15 -36.43 13.63
C LYS A 14 -17.94 -36.12 12.37
N ILE A 15 -18.29 -34.85 12.21
CA ILE A 15 -19.04 -34.31 11.07
C ILE A 15 -18.03 -33.82 10.03
N VAL A 16 -18.28 -34.16 8.76
CA VAL A 16 -17.48 -33.73 7.61
C VAL A 16 -18.41 -33.19 6.54
N PHE A 17 -17.97 -32.17 5.81
CA PHE A 17 -18.68 -31.67 4.64
C PHE A 17 -18.37 -32.55 3.43
N ASP A 18 -19.41 -33.12 2.82
CA ASP A 18 -19.30 -33.87 1.56
C ASP A 18 -19.62 -32.95 0.39
N GLU A 19 -18.62 -32.66 -0.45
CA GLU A 19 -18.76 -31.81 -1.63
C GLU A 19 -19.66 -32.42 -2.71
N GLY A 20 -19.77 -33.76 -2.80
CA GLY A 20 -20.53 -34.44 -3.84
C GLY A 20 -22.04 -34.37 -3.62
N VAL A 21 -22.47 -34.46 -2.36
CA VAL A 21 -23.88 -34.32 -1.95
C VAL A 21 -24.20 -32.88 -1.53
N TYR A 22 -23.18 -32.07 -1.26
CA TYR A 22 -23.27 -30.71 -0.73
C TYR A 22 -24.01 -30.69 0.62
N ALA A 23 -23.54 -31.53 1.56
CA ALA A 23 -24.19 -31.75 2.85
C ALA A 23 -23.16 -32.01 3.97
N TYR A 24 -23.51 -31.68 5.21
CA TYR A 24 -22.74 -32.08 6.39
C TYR A 24 -23.18 -33.47 6.83
N VAL A 25 -22.26 -34.43 6.75
CA VAL A 25 -22.52 -35.85 7.00
C VAL A 25 -21.65 -36.38 8.13
N CYS A 26 -22.22 -37.24 8.98
CA CYS A 26 -21.45 -37.96 9.97
C CYS A 26 -20.67 -39.12 9.34
N THR A 27 -19.37 -39.16 9.58
CA THR A 27 -18.47 -40.23 9.09
C THR A 27 -18.76 -41.61 9.66
N LYS A 28 -19.43 -41.71 10.82
CA LYS A 28 -19.64 -42.98 11.54
C LYS A 28 -20.99 -43.63 11.26
N CYS A 29 -22.08 -42.85 11.20
CA CYS A 29 -23.43 -43.38 11.01
C CYS A 29 -24.08 -42.95 9.68
N GLY A 30 -23.44 -42.08 8.90
CA GLY A 30 -24.00 -41.57 7.64
C GLY A 30 -25.18 -40.60 7.81
N CYS A 31 -25.48 -40.16 9.03
CA CYS A 31 -26.54 -39.19 9.27
C CYS A 31 -26.19 -37.85 8.60
N VAL A 32 -27.13 -37.33 7.81
CA VAL A 32 -27.06 -35.98 7.22
C VAL A 32 -27.59 -35.01 8.27
N ILE A 33 -26.75 -34.05 8.66
CA ILE A 33 -27.07 -33.05 9.69
C ILE A 33 -27.69 -31.82 9.03
N GLU A 34 -27.12 -31.41 7.91
CA GLU A 34 -27.63 -30.30 7.12
C GLU A 34 -27.42 -30.62 5.65
N ASP A 35 -28.51 -30.57 4.90
CA ASP A 35 -28.54 -30.74 3.46
C ASP A 35 -28.54 -29.35 2.81
N ARG A 36 -27.65 -29.15 1.84
CA ARG A 36 -27.43 -27.88 1.13
C ARG A 36 -27.26 -26.67 2.06
N PRO A 37 -26.21 -26.65 2.89
CA PRO A 37 -25.95 -25.51 3.75
C PRO A 37 -25.75 -24.26 2.90
N VAL A 38 -26.28 -23.13 3.37
CA VAL A 38 -26.07 -21.84 2.70
C VAL A 38 -24.62 -21.44 2.92
N SER A 39 -23.80 -21.50 1.87
CA SER A 39 -22.43 -20.99 1.95
C SER A 39 -22.43 -19.47 2.03
N TYR A 40 -21.90 -18.94 3.13
CA TYR A 40 -21.55 -17.51 3.25
C TYR A 40 -20.17 -17.20 2.68
N GLU A 41 -19.47 -18.23 2.20
CA GLU A 41 -18.27 -18.06 1.41
C GLU A 41 -18.64 -17.27 0.16
N LEU A 42 -17.80 -16.29 -0.19
CA LEU A 42 -18.00 -15.51 -1.38
C LEU A 42 -17.94 -16.50 -2.54
N GLU A 43 -19.10 -16.85 -3.13
CA GLU A 43 -19.14 -17.51 -4.42
C GLU A 43 -18.55 -16.51 -5.42
N ILE A 44 -17.23 -16.44 -5.50
CA ILE A 44 -16.53 -15.93 -6.67
C ILE A 44 -16.76 -17.00 -7.71
N ARG A 45 -17.99 -17.07 -8.22
CA ARG A 45 -18.28 -17.89 -9.36
C ARG A 45 -17.41 -17.28 -10.47
N LEU A 46 -16.32 -18.01 -10.80
CA LEU A 46 -15.28 -17.64 -11.77
C LEU A 46 -15.95 -17.65 -13.13
N PHE A 47 -16.69 -16.60 -13.43
CA PHE A 47 -17.41 -16.52 -14.68
C PHE A 47 -16.59 -15.76 -15.68
N ASP A 48 -16.40 -16.45 -16.79
CA ASP A 48 -16.05 -15.92 -18.08
C ASP A 48 -16.82 -14.62 -18.38
N ASN A 49 -16.22 -13.74 -19.20
CA ASN A 49 -16.48 -12.30 -19.32
C ASN A 49 -17.89 -11.85 -19.79
N ARG A 50 -18.96 -12.65 -19.63
CA ARG A 50 -20.27 -12.49 -20.30
C ARG A 50 -21.50 -12.38 -19.40
N ILE A 51 -21.38 -12.24 -18.08
CA ILE A 51 -22.56 -12.11 -17.17
C ILE A 51 -22.60 -10.70 -16.54
N PRO A 52 -23.80 -10.07 -16.42
CA PRO A 52 -23.97 -8.77 -15.78
C PRO A 52 -23.43 -8.75 -14.34
N ARG A 53 -22.67 -7.69 -14.02
CA ARG A 53 -22.10 -7.42 -12.69
C ARG A 53 -23.21 -7.13 -11.67
N THR A 54 -23.78 -8.16 -11.06
CA THR A 54 -24.83 -8.00 -10.04
C THR A 54 -24.27 -7.72 -8.64
N SER A 55 -22.96 -7.86 -8.42
CA SER A 55 -22.32 -7.43 -7.16
C SER A 55 -21.06 -6.63 -7.44
N GLY A 56 -21.13 -5.31 -7.35
CA GLY A 56 -19.92 -4.50 -7.23
C GLY A 56 -19.26 -4.81 -5.89
N THR A 57 -18.04 -5.36 -5.91
CA THR A 57 -17.22 -5.47 -4.69
C THR A 57 -17.09 -4.08 -4.07
N SER A 58 -17.39 -3.94 -2.77
CA SER A 58 -17.30 -2.64 -2.11
C SER A 58 -15.87 -2.11 -2.15
N THR A 59 -15.63 -0.94 -2.74
CA THR A 59 -14.29 -0.35 -2.84
C THR A 59 -14.19 0.94 -2.03
N HIS A 60 -13.12 1.10 -1.26
CA HIS A 60 -12.87 2.36 -0.55
C HIS A 60 -12.34 3.48 -1.47
N LYS A 61 -12.26 3.25 -2.78
CA LYS A 61 -11.77 4.20 -3.78
C LYS A 61 -12.85 5.13 -4.34
N VAL A 62 -14.12 4.81 -4.11
CA VAL A 62 -15.28 5.58 -4.61
C VAL A 62 -16.18 5.96 -3.44
N HIS A 63 -16.73 7.19 -3.46
CA HIS A 63 -17.55 7.75 -2.37
C HIS A 63 -18.71 6.83 -1.94
N ASP A 64 -19.39 6.19 -2.90
CA ASP A 64 -20.53 5.27 -2.72
C ASP A 64 -20.11 3.80 -2.52
N HIS A 65 -18.84 3.56 -2.19
CA HIS A 65 -18.24 2.23 -2.13
C HIS A 65 -18.35 1.41 -3.43
N GLY A 66 -18.67 2.02 -4.57
CA GLY A 66 -18.85 1.32 -5.84
C GLY A 66 -20.25 0.71 -6.05
N ILE A 67 -21.16 0.83 -5.07
CA ILE A 67 -22.50 0.21 -5.11
C ILE A 67 -23.45 0.98 -6.05
N GLY A 68 -23.21 2.27 -6.31
CA GLY A 68 -24.07 3.13 -7.14
C GLY A 68 -23.41 3.71 -8.40
N SER A 69 -22.36 3.07 -8.92
CA SER A 69 -21.32 3.76 -9.71
C SER A 69 -21.29 3.53 -11.22
N THR A 70 -22.42 3.59 -11.92
CA THR A 70 -22.39 3.69 -13.39
C THR A 70 -22.16 5.15 -13.80
N GLU A 71 -20.91 5.54 -14.09
CA GLU A 71 -20.67 6.79 -14.81
C GLU A 71 -21.08 6.59 -16.26
N LEU A 72 -21.91 7.50 -16.78
CA LEU A 72 -22.23 7.50 -18.19
C LEU A 72 -20.95 7.87 -18.96
N ASP A 73 -20.35 6.87 -19.60
CA ASP A 73 -19.29 7.13 -20.57
C ASP A 73 -19.92 7.63 -21.87
N VAL A 74 -19.44 8.77 -22.35
CA VAL A 74 -19.94 9.43 -23.56
C VAL A 74 -19.04 9.08 -24.77
N SER A 75 -17.94 8.35 -24.55
CA SER A 75 -16.95 8.01 -25.59
C SER A 75 -17.55 7.26 -26.79
N THR A 76 -18.58 6.45 -26.55
CA THR A 76 -19.24 5.58 -27.54
C THR A 76 -20.64 6.08 -27.93
N ALA A 77 -21.02 7.29 -27.49
CA ALA A 77 -22.38 7.77 -27.66
C ALA A 77 -22.65 8.29 -29.09
N GLY A 78 -23.79 7.88 -29.67
CA GLY A 78 -24.20 8.27 -31.02
C GLY A 78 -24.49 9.78 -31.17
N ARG A 79 -24.42 10.30 -32.40
CA ARG A 79 -24.73 11.70 -32.71
C ARG A 79 -26.23 11.96 -32.54
N GLY A 80 -26.61 13.08 -31.91
CA GLY A 80 -28.00 13.57 -31.87
C GLY A 80 -28.55 13.90 -30.47
N VAL A 81 -27.99 13.32 -29.41
CA VAL A 81 -28.34 13.68 -28.03
C VAL A 81 -27.19 14.48 -27.42
N LYS A 82 -27.51 15.48 -26.59
CA LYS A 82 -26.51 16.20 -25.78
C LYS A 82 -25.99 15.31 -24.64
N TRP A 83 -25.36 14.19 -24.97
CA TRP A 83 -24.85 13.21 -24.02
C TRP A 83 -23.90 13.82 -22.98
N HIS A 84 -23.10 14.81 -23.39
CA HIS A 84 -22.23 15.56 -22.46
C HIS A 84 -23.02 16.38 -21.43
N GLU A 85 -24.22 16.86 -21.77
CA GLU A 85 -25.10 17.58 -20.84
C GLU A 85 -25.75 16.61 -19.86
N ILE A 86 -26.26 15.48 -20.36
CA ILE A 86 -26.84 14.40 -19.54
C ILE A 86 -25.80 13.85 -18.56
N ALA A 87 -24.59 13.53 -19.02
CA ALA A 87 -23.50 13.08 -18.17
C ALA A 87 -23.14 14.13 -17.09
N ARG A 88 -23.22 15.42 -17.42
CA ARG A 88 -23.01 16.51 -16.46
C ARG A 88 -24.10 16.54 -15.39
N VAL A 89 -25.35 16.38 -15.78
CA VAL A 89 -26.50 16.35 -14.86
C VAL A 89 -26.44 15.12 -13.97
N GLN A 90 -26.22 13.94 -14.53
CA GLN A 90 -26.06 12.68 -13.79
C GLN A 90 -24.94 12.79 -12.75
N LYS A 91 -23.76 13.31 -13.14
CA LYS A 91 -22.62 13.50 -12.23
C LYS A 91 -22.92 14.49 -11.10
N ARG A 92 -23.77 15.49 -11.33
CA ARG A 92 -24.20 16.45 -10.30
C ARG A 92 -25.24 15.84 -9.35
N ALA A 93 -26.17 15.04 -9.86
CA ALA A 93 -27.23 14.41 -9.07
C ALA A 93 -26.71 13.25 -8.20
N ARG A 94 -25.66 12.56 -8.66
CA ARG A 94 -25.11 11.36 -7.99
C ARG A 94 -24.49 11.63 -6.62
N VAL A 95 -23.85 12.77 -6.42
CA VAL A 95 -23.03 13.01 -5.21
C VAL A 95 -23.77 13.92 -4.25
N SER A 96 -24.02 13.42 -3.02
CA SER A 96 -24.64 14.22 -1.97
C SER A 96 -23.75 15.42 -1.61
N LYS A 97 -24.35 16.52 -1.11
CA LYS A 97 -23.57 17.72 -0.73
C LYS A 97 -22.47 17.40 0.30
N LYS A 98 -22.73 16.45 1.21
CA LYS A 98 -21.79 16.01 2.25
C LYS A 98 -20.66 15.15 1.66
N GLU A 99 -20.99 14.23 0.74
CA GLU A 99 -20.01 13.35 0.10
C GLU A 99 -19.16 14.03 -0.97
N ARG A 100 -19.54 15.23 -1.42
CA ARG A 100 -18.81 15.95 -2.47
C ARG A 100 -17.37 16.29 -2.11
N VAL A 101 -17.09 16.47 -0.82
CA VAL A 101 -15.71 16.68 -0.32
C VAL A 101 -14.91 15.39 -0.44
N ILE A 102 -15.51 14.25 -0.06
CA ILE A 102 -14.90 12.92 -0.11
C ILE A 102 -14.70 12.47 -1.57
N GLU A 103 -15.67 12.69 -2.47
CA GLU A 103 -15.52 12.40 -3.92
C GLU A 103 -14.30 13.12 -4.49
N LYS A 104 -14.16 14.42 -4.22
CA LYS A 104 -13.01 15.20 -4.69
C LYS A 104 -11.69 14.66 -4.13
N ALA A 105 -11.65 14.36 -2.83
CA ALA A 105 -10.46 13.82 -2.17
C ALA A 105 -10.03 12.48 -2.78
N LEU A 106 -10.97 11.55 -2.92
CA LEU A 106 -10.75 10.24 -3.54
C LEU A 106 -10.36 10.36 -5.02
N ARG A 107 -10.89 11.34 -5.74
CA ARG A 107 -10.48 11.62 -7.12
C ARG A 107 -9.03 12.06 -7.21
N PHE A 108 -8.58 12.97 -6.32
CA PHE A 108 -7.18 13.34 -6.23
C PHE A 108 -6.30 12.13 -5.88
N MET A 109 -6.72 11.32 -4.90
CA MET A 109 -6.00 10.12 -4.51
C MET A 109 -5.85 9.13 -5.68
N ASN A 110 -6.94 8.82 -6.39
CA ASN A 110 -6.92 7.91 -7.53
C ASN A 110 -6.04 8.44 -8.67
N HIS A 111 -6.02 9.75 -8.90
CA HIS A 111 -5.10 10.37 -9.86
C HIS A 111 -3.64 10.18 -9.44
N TYR A 112 -3.29 10.50 -8.19
CA TYR A 112 -1.92 10.35 -7.67
C TYR A 112 -1.48 8.89 -7.57
N ALA A 113 -2.38 7.97 -7.22
CA ALA A 113 -2.11 6.54 -7.20
C ALA A 113 -1.69 6.03 -8.59
N LYS A 114 -2.36 6.50 -9.65
CA LYS A 114 -2.01 6.18 -11.04
C LYS A 114 -0.65 6.78 -11.44
N VAL A 115 -0.43 8.06 -11.16
CA VAL A 115 0.82 8.76 -11.51
C VAL A 115 2.04 8.12 -10.82
N LEU A 116 1.89 7.70 -9.56
CA LEU A 116 2.96 7.09 -8.77
C LEU A 116 3.11 5.58 -8.99
N GLY A 117 2.24 4.96 -9.79
CA GLY A 117 2.27 3.52 -10.08
C GLY A 117 1.98 2.62 -8.87
N ILE A 118 1.05 3.03 -8.01
CA ILE A 118 0.77 2.33 -6.75
C ILE A 118 -0.18 1.15 -6.98
N PRO A 119 0.08 -0.03 -6.39
CA PRO A 119 -0.82 -1.18 -6.50
C PRO A 119 -2.23 -0.91 -5.94
N ASN A 120 -3.23 -1.58 -6.51
CA ASN A 120 -4.64 -1.40 -6.14
C ASN A 120 -4.92 -1.67 -4.65
N TYR A 121 -4.28 -2.70 -4.07
CA TYR A 121 -4.46 -3.05 -2.66
C TYR A 121 -3.98 -1.93 -1.70
N VAL A 122 -2.89 -1.24 -2.05
CA VAL A 122 -2.40 -0.07 -1.29
C VAL A 122 -3.35 1.12 -1.47
N ALA A 123 -3.85 1.34 -2.70
CA ALA A 123 -4.79 2.42 -2.99
C ALA A 123 -6.12 2.25 -2.24
N GLU A 124 -6.56 1.01 -1.98
CA GLU A 124 -7.75 0.73 -1.18
C GLU A 124 -7.55 1.08 0.30
N THR A 125 -6.41 0.70 0.88
CA THR A 125 -6.06 1.12 2.23
C THR A 125 -5.94 2.64 2.34
N ALA A 126 -5.29 3.29 1.35
CA ALA A 126 -5.22 4.74 1.29
C ALA A 126 -6.61 5.39 1.23
N GLY A 127 -7.53 4.80 0.45
CA GLY A 127 -8.92 5.24 0.36
C GLY A 127 -9.66 5.15 1.68
N LYS A 128 -9.45 4.09 2.45
CA LYS A 128 -10.02 3.94 3.80
C LYS A 128 -9.50 5.03 4.74
N ILE A 129 -8.18 5.21 4.81
CA ILE A 129 -7.51 6.22 5.64
C ILE A 129 -7.99 7.63 5.30
N LEU A 130 -8.07 7.95 4.01
CA LEU A 130 -8.49 9.27 3.55
C LEU A 130 -9.95 9.57 3.89
N ARG A 131 -10.81 8.55 3.86
CA ARG A 131 -12.23 8.68 4.18
C ARG A 131 -12.40 9.05 5.65
N GLU A 132 -11.78 8.27 6.54
CA GLU A 132 -11.79 8.50 7.99
C GLU A 132 -11.17 9.87 8.34
N ALA A 133 -10.12 10.30 7.63
CA ALA A 133 -9.49 11.59 7.87
C ALA A 133 -10.34 12.81 7.44
N VAL A 134 -11.18 12.66 6.42
CA VAL A 134 -11.99 13.73 5.82
C VAL A 134 -13.43 13.75 6.34
N GLU A 135 -13.90 12.65 6.93
CA GLU A 135 -15.26 12.51 7.45
C GLU A 135 -15.61 13.63 8.45
N GLY A 136 -16.76 14.27 8.24
CA GLY A 136 -17.24 15.38 9.07
C GLY A 136 -16.46 16.69 8.93
N LYS A 137 -15.43 16.78 8.07
CA LYS A 137 -14.57 17.98 7.94
C LYS A 137 -14.64 18.59 6.55
N ASN A 138 -14.66 19.93 6.50
CA ASN A 138 -14.65 20.67 5.25
C ASN A 138 -13.28 21.31 4.98
N TYR A 139 -12.46 20.62 4.18
CA TYR A 139 -11.13 21.09 3.82
C TYR A 139 -11.11 21.85 2.50
N LYS A 140 -10.22 22.85 2.39
CA LYS A 140 -9.93 23.54 1.12
C LYS A 140 -9.30 22.57 0.11
N ASN A 141 -9.46 22.84 -1.19
CA ASN A 141 -8.95 21.99 -2.27
C ASN A 141 -7.44 21.67 -2.15
N LYS A 142 -6.59 22.65 -1.81
CA LYS A 142 -5.15 22.43 -1.60
C LYS A 142 -4.89 21.40 -0.49
N THR A 143 -5.62 21.53 0.61
CA THR A 143 -5.50 20.61 1.76
C THR A 143 -5.99 19.21 1.41
N LEU A 144 -7.08 19.08 0.66
CA LEU A 144 -7.58 17.78 0.18
C LEU A 144 -6.55 17.06 -0.71
N LYS A 145 -5.91 17.80 -1.61
CA LYS A 145 -4.84 17.28 -2.46
C LYS A 145 -3.67 16.76 -1.60
N ASN A 146 -3.23 17.54 -0.62
CA ASN A 146 -2.13 17.17 0.26
C ASN A 146 -2.48 15.97 1.16
N LEU A 147 -3.71 15.89 1.66
CA LEU A 147 -4.22 14.74 2.41
C LEU A 147 -4.29 13.48 1.55
N ALA A 148 -4.71 13.58 0.29
CA ALA A 148 -4.73 12.46 -0.63
C ALA A 148 -3.31 11.90 -0.85
N ILE A 149 -2.32 12.76 -1.11
CA ILE A 149 -0.91 12.35 -1.25
C ILE A 149 -0.37 11.74 0.05
N ALA A 150 -0.70 12.33 1.20
CA ALA A 150 -0.27 11.82 2.50
C ALA A 150 -0.91 10.46 2.85
N SER A 151 -2.19 10.24 2.52
CA SER A 151 -2.88 8.97 2.76
C SER A 151 -2.24 7.81 2.00
N ILE A 152 -1.79 8.07 0.78
CA ILE A 152 -1.00 7.14 -0.03
C ILE A 152 0.31 6.80 0.66
N TYR A 153 1.03 7.81 1.16
CA TYR A 153 2.31 7.61 1.84
C TYR A 153 2.17 6.77 3.11
N VAL A 154 1.13 7.03 3.91
CA VAL A 154 0.81 6.24 5.12
C VAL A 154 0.44 4.81 4.74
N ALA A 155 -0.36 4.61 3.69
CA ALA A 155 -0.71 3.27 3.21
C ALA A 155 0.52 2.47 2.74
N LEU A 156 1.45 3.11 2.01
CA LEU A 156 2.71 2.48 1.59
C LEU A 156 3.53 1.98 2.79
N ARG A 157 3.56 2.77 3.88
CA ARG A 157 4.22 2.37 5.13
C ARG A 157 3.50 1.22 5.82
N ALA A 158 2.17 1.26 5.90
CA ALA A 158 1.38 0.20 6.52
C ALA A 158 1.57 -1.16 5.81
N HIS A 159 1.77 -1.14 4.49
CA HIS A 159 2.03 -2.33 3.67
C HIS A 159 3.51 -2.76 3.62
N GLY A 160 4.40 -2.13 4.41
CA GLY A 160 5.82 -2.50 4.45
C GLY A 160 6.59 -2.16 3.17
N ARG A 161 6.10 -1.21 2.35
CA ARG A 161 6.80 -0.73 1.14
C ARG A 161 7.11 0.77 1.25
N PRO A 162 7.84 1.21 2.30
CA PRO A 162 8.16 2.61 2.51
C PRO A 162 9.01 3.16 1.35
N LYS A 163 8.58 4.28 0.79
CA LYS A 163 9.43 5.11 -0.08
C LYS A 163 10.09 6.21 0.76
N PRO A 164 11.35 6.58 0.49
CA PRO A 164 12.00 7.71 1.16
C PRO A 164 11.16 8.99 1.03
N ALA A 165 10.91 9.69 2.14
CA ALA A 165 10.05 10.87 2.16
C ALA A 165 10.50 11.95 1.15
N LYS A 166 11.81 12.20 1.02
CA LYS A 166 12.38 13.17 0.07
C LYS A 166 12.09 12.81 -1.39
N LEU A 167 12.23 11.53 -1.73
CA LEU A 167 11.95 11.04 -3.07
C LEU A 167 10.45 11.14 -3.37
N PHE A 168 9.61 10.65 -2.45
CA PHE A 168 8.16 10.68 -2.59
C PHE A 168 7.62 12.10 -2.73
N SER A 169 8.14 13.04 -1.94
CA SER A 169 7.79 14.47 -2.01
C SER A 169 8.07 15.07 -3.39
N ARG A 170 9.22 14.71 -3.99
CA ARG A 170 9.63 15.14 -5.32
C ARG A 170 8.74 14.55 -6.42
N GLU A 171 8.45 13.24 -6.35
CA GLU A 171 7.57 12.55 -7.31
C GLU A 171 6.12 13.08 -7.26
N ALA A 172 5.60 13.35 -6.07
CA ALA A 172 4.23 13.83 -5.90
C ALA A 172 4.07 15.36 -6.13
N GLY A 173 5.18 16.11 -6.25
CA GLY A 173 5.15 17.56 -6.41
C GLY A 173 4.62 18.31 -5.19
N ILE A 174 4.88 17.79 -3.98
CA ILE A 174 4.51 18.40 -2.70
C ILE A 174 5.77 18.82 -1.95
N SER A 175 5.70 19.85 -1.11
CA SER A 175 6.82 20.18 -0.22
C SER A 175 6.88 19.23 0.98
N LEU A 176 8.09 18.94 1.48
CA LEU A 176 8.27 18.06 2.63
C LEU A 176 7.50 18.55 3.87
N LYS A 177 7.50 19.86 4.12
CA LYS A 177 6.79 20.46 5.25
C LYS A 177 5.28 20.22 5.15
N GLU A 178 4.71 20.40 3.97
CA GLU A 178 3.27 20.15 3.75
C GLU A 178 2.91 18.67 3.83
N LEU A 179 3.79 17.78 3.36
CA LEU A 179 3.62 16.34 3.48
C LEU A 179 3.55 15.92 4.96
N TRP A 180 4.55 16.29 5.77
CA TRP A 180 4.58 15.98 7.20
C TRP A 180 3.41 16.58 7.97
N HIS A 181 3.03 17.82 7.65
CA HIS A 181 1.88 18.47 8.25
C HIS A 181 0.57 17.71 7.94
N SER A 182 0.43 17.20 6.72
CA SER A 182 -0.75 16.43 6.30
C SER A 182 -0.76 15.02 6.91
N ILE A 183 0.40 14.38 7.04
CA ILE A 183 0.55 13.11 7.75
C ILE A 183 0.15 13.26 9.22
N LYS A 184 0.61 14.34 9.88
CA LYS A 184 0.22 14.64 11.27
C LYS A 184 -1.30 14.74 11.40
N LYS A 185 -1.95 15.50 10.50
CA LYS A 185 -3.42 15.62 10.48
C LYS A 185 -4.14 14.28 10.32
N ILE A 186 -3.61 13.38 9.49
CA ILE A 186 -4.17 12.03 9.33
C ILE A 186 -4.05 11.25 10.64
N TYR A 187 -2.89 11.27 11.28
CA TYR A 187 -2.70 10.60 12.56
C TYR A 187 -3.55 11.18 13.69
N ASP A 188 -3.77 12.50 13.69
CA ASP A 188 -4.66 13.15 14.67
C ASP A 188 -6.13 12.72 14.49
N SER A 189 -6.54 12.36 13.26
CA SER A 189 -7.91 11.90 12.97
C SER A 189 -8.12 10.40 13.10
N VAL A 190 -7.17 9.59 12.63
CA VAL A 190 -7.34 8.13 12.45
C VAL A 190 -6.52 7.35 13.49
N GLY A 191 -5.59 7.99 14.18
CA GLY A 191 -4.58 7.33 14.99
C GLY A 191 -3.39 6.84 14.16
N ARG A 192 -2.36 6.34 14.85
CA ARG A 192 -1.12 5.83 14.20
C ARG A 192 -1.36 4.43 13.65
N ILE A 193 -1.78 4.34 12.39
CA ILE A 193 -2.01 3.06 11.71
C ILE A 193 -0.67 2.43 11.30
N GLY A 194 -0.37 1.25 11.83
CA GLY A 194 0.66 0.34 11.29
C GLY A 194 2.06 0.96 11.14
N VAL A 195 2.41 1.96 11.95
CA VAL A 195 3.70 2.65 11.85
C VAL A 195 4.76 1.80 12.53
N LYS A 196 5.34 0.85 11.79
CA LYS A 196 6.60 0.21 12.19
C LYS A 196 7.74 1.23 12.10
N LYS A 197 8.72 1.12 12.99
CA LYS A 197 9.96 1.92 12.92
C LYS A 197 10.60 1.66 11.55
N GLU A 198 11.13 2.72 10.92
CA GLU A 198 11.80 2.56 9.63
C GLU A 198 13.12 1.82 9.80
N GLU A 199 13.15 0.57 9.37
CA GLU A 199 14.38 -0.21 9.31
C GLU A 199 15.17 0.13 8.03
N PRO A 200 16.50 0.31 8.13
CA PRO A 200 17.36 0.56 6.97
C PRO A 200 17.28 -0.55 5.91
N SER A 201 17.12 -1.80 6.32
CA SER A 201 17.03 -3.01 5.48
C SER A 201 15.99 -2.88 4.36
N VAL A 202 14.86 -2.24 4.65
CA VAL A 202 13.74 -2.11 3.71
C VAL A 202 14.12 -1.27 2.48
N TYR A 203 15.07 -0.34 2.63
CA TYR A 203 15.52 0.50 1.52
C TYR A 203 16.60 -0.16 0.66
N VAL A 204 17.31 -1.18 1.16
CA VAL A 204 18.40 -1.87 0.45
C VAL A 204 17.91 -2.43 -0.88
N VAL A 205 16.81 -3.19 -0.84
CA VAL A 205 16.20 -3.82 -2.02
C VAL A 205 15.86 -2.78 -3.09
N TYR A 206 15.32 -1.63 -2.69
CA TYR A 206 14.99 -0.54 -3.61
C TYR A 206 16.26 0.04 -4.27
N ILE A 207 17.30 0.32 -3.48
CA ILE A 207 18.54 0.95 -3.96
C ILE A 207 19.30 0.01 -4.91
N VAL A 208 19.46 -1.26 -4.54
CA VAL A 208 20.12 -2.30 -5.36
C VAL A 208 19.42 -2.45 -6.71
N ASN A 209 18.09 -2.57 -6.71
CA ASN A 209 17.31 -2.68 -7.94
C ASN A 209 17.42 -1.41 -8.81
N LYS A 210 17.44 -0.23 -8.20
CA LYS A 210 17.56 1.04 -8.93
C LYS A 210 18.94 1.18 -9.58
N LEU A 211 20.00 0.71 -8.92
CA LEU A 211 21.38 0.72 -9.42
C LEU A 211 21.72 -0.47 -10.32
N LYS A 212 20.81 -1.44 -10.47
CA LYS A 212 21.04 -2.69 -11.21
C LYS A 212 22.30 -3.43 -10.71
N LEU A 213 22.44 -3.54 -9.39
CA LEU A 213 23.51 -4.29 -8.73
C LEU A 213 23.11 -5.76 -8.56
N SER A 214 24.08 -6.64 -8.32
CA SER A 214 23.79 -8.06 -8.10
C SER A 214 23.14 -8.32 -6.73
N HIS A 215 22.45 -9.47 -6.63
CA HIS A 215 21.86 -9.91 -5.37
C HIS A 215 22.90 -10.17 -4.26
N ASN A 216 24.16 -10.44 -4.63
CA ASN A 216 25.25 -10.57 -3.66
C ASN A 216 25.49 -9.25 -2.90
N VAL A 217 25.37 -8.11 -3.60
CA VAL A 217 25.48 -6.77 -2.97
C VAL A 217 24.35 -6.54 -1.98
N GLU A 218 23.13 -6.96 -2.33
CA GLU A 218 21.96 -6.88 -1.43
C GLU A 218 22.18 -7.69 -0.15
N LYS A 219 22.64 -8.94 -0.29
CA LYS A 219 22.92 -9.83 0.85
C LYS A 219 24.01 -9.25 1.76
N LEU A 220 25.11 -8.79 1.17
CA LEU A 220 26.21 -8.20 1.92
C LEU A 220 25.78 -6.91 2.63
N ALA A 221 25.03 -6.03 1.95
CA ALA A 221 24.51 -4.80 2.55
C ALA A 221 23.61 -5.07 3.75
N ASN A 222 22.74 -6.09 3.69
CA ASN A 222 21.91 -6.48 4.82
C ASN A 222 22.76 -7.02 5.99
N ILE A 223 23.80 -7.82 5.72
CA ILE A 223 24.74 -8.31 6.77
C ILE A 223 25.48 -7.14 7.43
N LEU A 224 25.88 -6.13 6.66
CA LEU A 224 26.51 -4.93 7.22
C LEU A 224 25.53 -4.19 8.15
N LEU A 225 24.28 -4.01 7.72
CA LEU A 225 23.25 -3.35 8.52
C LEU A 225 22.91 -4.09 9.81
N THR A 226 22.87 -5.43 9.80
CA THR A 226 22.64 -6.21 11.02
C THR A 226 23.80 -6.04 12.01
N LYS A 227 25.05 -6.08 11.54
CA LYS A 227 26.22 -5.81 12.41
C LYS A 227 26.20 -4.40 12.99
N ILE A 228 25.81 -3.41 12.20
CA ILE A 228 25.70 -2.02 12.66
C ILE A 228 24.63 -1.87 13.75
N HIS A 229 23.51 -2.61 13.61
CA HIS A 229 22.47 -2.63 14.62
C HIS A 229 22.94 -3.35 15.90
N GLU A 230 23.71 -4.44 15.80
CA GLU A 230 24.29 -5.12 16.96
C GLU A 230 25.27 -4.23 17.74
N LEU A 231 25.97 -3.33 17.04
CA LEU A 231 26.87 -2.33 17.62
C LEU A 231 26.15 -1.05 18.10
N GLU A 232 24.82 -0.98 18.00
CA GLU A 232 23.98 0.18 18.37
C GLU A 232 24.37 1.51 17.66
N LEU A 233 25.07 1.42 16.53
CA LEU A 233 25.55 2.58 15.77
C LEU A 233 24.49 3.19 14.84
N ASP A 234 23.28 2.61 14.80
CA ASP A 234 22.13 3.06 14.02
C ASP A 234 21.26 4.10 14.76
N ILE A 235 21.43 4.24 16.08
CA ILE A 235 20.59 5.09 16.95
C ILE A 235 20.71 6.57 16.55
N GLY A 236 19.56 7.21 16.35
CA GLY A 236 19.48 8.64 16.01
C GLY A 236 19.88 8.99 14.58
N LYS A 237 20.32 8.01 13.79
CA LYS A 237 20.73 8.22 12.40
C LYS A 237 19.58 7.94 11.43
N PRO A 238 19.47 8.69 10.32
CA PRO A 238 18.42 8.46 9.34
C PRO A 238 18.63 7.12 8.61
N ALA A 239 17.64 6.22 8.71
CA ALA A 239 17.68 4.87 8.16
C ALA A 239 18.03 4.82 6.67
N VAL A 240 17.49 5.76 5.89
CA VAL A 240 17.77 5.89 4.46
C VAL A 240 19.26 6.11 4.18
N GLY A 241 19.91 7.00 4.96
CA GLY A 241 21.33 7.30 4.78
C GLY A 241 22.24 6.11 5.11
N LEU A 242 21.90 5.38 6.17
CA LEU A 242 22.61 4.15 6.57
C LEU A 242 22.48 3.06 5.50
N ALA A 243 21.27 2.78 5.02
CA ALA A 243 21.03 1.79 3.98
C ALA A 243 21.82 2.11 2.70
N THR A 244 21.85 3.39 2.33
CA THR A 244 22.56 3.89 1.15
C THR A 244 24.08 3.71 1.29
N ALA A 245 24.64 4.04 2.46
CA ALA A 245 26.06 3.86 2.75
C ALA A 245 26.45 2.38 2.80
N ALA A 246 25.61 1.51 3.38
CA ALA A 246 25.83 0.06 3.42
C ALA A 246 25.86 -0.55 2.00
N VAL A 247 24.93 -0.14 1.11
CA VAL A 247 24.95 -0.58 -0.29
C VAL A 247 26.19 -0.07 -1.02
N TYR A 248 26.60 1.18 -0.80
CA TYR A 248 27.82 1.72 -1.39
C TYR A 248 29.07 0.93 -0.95
N LEU A 249 29.22 0.66 0.36
CA LEU A 249 30.31 -0.15 0.89
C LEU A 249 30.29 -1.58 0.32
N ALA A 250 29.14 -2.24 0.31
CA ALA A 250 28.98 -3.57 -0.27
C ALA A 250 29.34 -3.61 -1.76
N SER A 251 29.00 -2.56 -2.52
CA SER A 251 29.32 -2.45 -3.95
C SER A 251 30.83 -2.35 -4.19
N ILE A 252 31.58 -1.69 -3.30
CA ILE A 252 33.04 -1.62 -3.37
C ILE A 252 33.66 -2.98 -3.07
N LEU A 253 33.20 -3.64 -1.99
CA LEU A 253 33.74 -4.94 -1.56
C LEU A 253 33.55 -6.06 -2.59
N LEU A 254 32.47 -6.02 -3.35
CA LEU A 254 32.17 -6.99 -4.42
C LEU A 254 32.64 -6.54 -5.81
N ASN A 255 33.44 -5.47 -5.87
CA ASN A 255 34.00 -4.91 -7.12
C ASN A 255 32.94 -4.45 -8.15
N GLU A 256 31.71 -4.16 -7.71
CA GLU A 256 30.63 -3.55 -8.51
C GLU A 256 30.56 -2.03 -8.26
N LYS A 257 31.67 -1.34 -8.48
CA LYS A 257 31.85 0.06 -8.06
C LYS A 257 30.78 0.99 -8.65
N ARG A 258 30.17 1.81 -7.79
CA ARG A 258 29.29 2.93 -8.14
C ARG A 258 29.84 4.22 -7.55
N THR A 259 29.56 5.36 -8.17
CA THR A 259 29.99 6.64 -7.60
C THR A 259 29.07 7.06 -6.46
N GLN A 260 29.60 7.80 -5.48
CA GLN A 260 28.80 8.34 -4.37
C GLN A 260 27.62 9.17 -4.88
N ILE A 261 27.82 9.93 -5.97
CA ILE A 261 26.79 10.75 -6.63
C ILE A 261 25.67 9.87 -7.18
N GLN A 262 26.01 8.81 -7.94
CA GLN A 262 25.02 7.89 -8.49
C GLN A 262 24.16 7.25 -7.41
N VAL A 263 24.80 6.81 -6.32
CA VAL A 263 24.10 6.19 -5.19
C VAL A 263 23.20 7.22 -4.49
N ALA A 264 23.68 8.46 -4.29
CA ALA A 264 22.94 9.55 -3.66
C ALA A 264 21.66 9.95 -4.40
N GLU A 265 21.73 10.01 -5.73
CA GLU A 265 20.63 10.41 -6.59
C GLU A 265 19.44 9.45 -6.51
N THR A 266 19.70 8.15 -6.28
CA THR A 266 18.62 7.14 -6.20
C THR A 266 17.63 7.40 -5.07
N VAL A 267 18.10 8.00 -3.99
CA VAL A 267 17.34 8.21 -2.75
C VAL A 267 17.13 9.69 -2.42
N ASN A 268 17.67 10.58 -3.26
CA ASN A 268 17.59 12.04 -3.13
C ASN A 268 18.19 12.54 -1.79
N VAL A 269 19.37 12.01 -1.45
CA VAL A 269 20.19 12.39 -0.29
C VAL A 269 21.45 13.10 -0.78
N SER A 270 22.08 13.94 0.04
CA SER A 270 23.37 14.57 -0.29
C SER A 270 24.51 13.55 -0.26
N ASP A 271 25.43 13.67 -1.21
CA ASP A 271 26.66 12.86 -1.30
C ASP A 271 27.50 12.95 -0.02
N VAL A 272 27.60 14.14 0.59
CA VAL A 272 28.30 14.37 1.86
C VAL A 272 27.72 13.50 2.99
N THR A 273 26.40 13.30 3.01
CA THR A 273 25.78 12.44 4.02
C THR A 273 26.18 10.99 3.84
N ILE A 274 26.33 10.52 2.61
CA ILE A 274 26.78 9.16 2.32
C ILE A 274 28.24 9.00 2.68
N ARG A 275 29.08 10.00 2.36
CA ARG A 275 30.51 10.00 2.71
C ARG A 275 30.73 9.91 4.22
N ASN A 276 30.02 10.73 5.00
CA ASN A 276 30.13 10.70 6.45
C ASN A 276 29.69 9.35 7.02
N ARG A 277 28.54 8.82 6.55
CA ARG A 277 28.05 7.51 7.02
C ARG A 277 28.98 6.38 6.60
N TYR A 278 29.51 6.41 5.39
CA TYR A 278 30.49 5.45 4.91
C TYR A 278 31.74 5.42 5.82
N GLY A 279 32.29 6.58 6.17
CA GLY A 279 33.44 6.65 7.09
C GLY A 279 33.15 5.98 8.43
N GLU A 280 32.00 6.30 9.03
CA GLU A 280 31.55 5.65 10.27
C GLU A 280 31.39 4.13 10.14
N LEU A 281 30.91 3.63 8.98
CA LEU A 281 30.77 2.19 8.77
C LEU A 281 32.11 1.49 8.63
N VAL A 282 33.07 2.12 7.96
CA VAL A 282 34.41 1.57 7.76
C VAL A 282 35.18 1.52 9.08
N GLU A 283 35.13 2.59 9.87
CA GLU A 283 35.75 2.66 11.20
C GLU A 283 35.13 1.63 12.16
N ALA A 284 33.80 1.49 12.15
CA ALA A 284 33.11 0.58 13.04
C ALA A 284 33.34 -0.90 12.74
N LEU A 285 33.55 -1.25 11.48
CA LEU A 285 33.67 -2.64 11.03
C LEU A 285 35.13 -3.06 10.79
N ASP A 286 36.09 -2.17 11.05
CA ASP A 286 37.53 -2.35 10.82
C ASP A 286 37.86 -2.90 9.42
N ILE A 287 37.20 -2.33 8.40
CA ILE A 287 37.32 -2.78 7.01
C ILE A 287 38.43 -1.98 6.33
N THR A 288 39.53 -2.64 5.96
CA THR A 288 40.58 -2.03 5.13
C THR A 288 40.18 -2.09 3.65
N VAL A 289 39.74 -0.96 3.12
CA VAL A 289 39.42 -0.81 1.69
C VAL A 289 40.69 -0.38 0.94
N TYR A 290 41.29 -1.30 0.19
CA TYR A 290 42.31 -0.95 -0.81
C TYR A 290 41.61 -0.37 -2.04
N VAL A 291 41.70 0.95 -2.22
CA VAL A 291 41.07 1.69 -3.34
C VAL A 291 41.87 1.51 -4.62
#